data_AF-A0A956LFK2-F1
#
_entry.id   AF-A0A956LFK2-F1
#
_cell.length_a   1.000
_cell.length_b   1.000
_cell.length_c   1.000
_cell.angle_alpha   90.00
_cell.angle_beta   90.00
_cell.angle_gamma   90.00
#
_symmetry.space_group_name_H-M   'P 1'
#
loop_
_entity.id
_entity.type
_entity.pdbx_description
1 polymer ?
#
loop_
_entity_poly.entity_id
_entity_poly.type
_entity_poly.pdbx_seq_one_letter_code
_entity_poly.pdbx_strand_id
1 'polypeptide(L)'
;MNGEEKAPWRARLARLRRARADPARVGDAAVLQSRMLGGVMSARANQIVRALAERHGEEVYAPRIDFAALARLPSWTFGRAVAEFCEANAIVPATISDEAREDLEAIGAAARYICLHDVFHVVLDTDTTIPGELLITAFILEQGYFRRSALWLRLLYVVGPLARPWRARRAL
;
A
#
# COMPACT_ATOMS: atom_id res chain seq x y z
N MET A 1 28.68 7.12 14.47
CA MET A 1 27.73 8.08 15.06
C MET A 1 27.04 8.78 13.92
N ASN A 2 25.89 8.29 13.46
CA ASN A 2 25.17 8.87 12.32
C ASN A 2 24.09 9.81 12.84
N GLY A 3 24.28 11.11 12.60
CA GLY A 3 23.28 12.14 12.86
C GLY A 3 22.15 12.03 11.84
N GLU A 4 21.10 11.28 12.18
CA GLU A 4 19.78 11.58 11.65
C GLU A 4 19.33 12.91 12.28
N GLU A 5 19.49 14.02 11.57
CA GLU A 5 18.77 15.23 11.91
C GLU A 5 17.29 14.98 11.60
N LYS A 6 16.57 14.45 12.60
CA LYS A 6 15.16 14.10 12.49
C LYS A 6 14.38 15.37 12.20
N ALA A 7 13.95 15.54 10.94
CA ALA A 7 13.02 16.60 10.57
C ALA A 7 11.92 16.74 11.64
N PRO A 8 11.68 17.95 12.18
CA PRO A 8 10.79 18.14 13.30
C PRO A 8 9.39 17.61 12.99
N TRP A 9 8.72 17.00 13.97
CA TRP A 9 7.42 16.33 13.79
C TRP A 9 6.37 17.20 13.08
N ARG A 10 6.44 18.53 13.27
CA ARG A 10 5.61 19.53 12.59
C ARG A 10 5.82 19.56 11.07
N ALA A 11 7.06 19.46 10.61
CA ALA A 11 7.41 19.43 9.20
C ALA A 11 6.89 18.14 8.53
N ARG A 12 6.98 17.00 9.22
CA ARG A 12 6.41 15.71 8.76
C ARG A 12 4.89 15.77 8.64
N LEU A 13 4.19 16.35 9.62
CA LEU A 13 2.75 16.55 9.56
C LEU A 13 2.34 17.49 8.42
N ALA A 14 3.08 18.57 8.19
CA ALA A 14 2.82 19.48 7.08
C ALA A 14 2.97 18.76 5.73
N ARG A 15 4.01 17.92 5.57
CA ARG A 15 4.21 17.09 4.38
C ARG A 15 3.06 16.11 4.17
N LEU A 16 2.63 15.41 5.22
CA LEU A 16 1.47 14.50 5.16
C LEU A 16 0.17 15.22 4.78
N ARG A 17 -0.10 16.41 5.34
CA ARG A 17 -1.30 17.19 4.99
C ARG A 17 -1.31 17.61 3.54
N ARG A 18 -0.16 18.05 3.01
CA ARG A 18 -0.02 18.39 1.59
C ARG A 18 -0.25 17.18 0.69
N ALA A 19 0.36 16.05 1.00
CA ALA A 19 0.17 14.81 0.24
C ALA A 19 -1.29 14.34 0.25
N ARG A 20 -1.99 14.45 1.38
CA ARG A 20 -3.43 14.09 1.47
C ARG A 20 -4.37 15.04 0.71
N ALA A 21 -3.95 16.27 0.47
CA ALA A 21 -4.75 17.24 -0.27
C ALA A 21 -4.68 17.03 -1.79
N ASP A 22 -3.72 16.23 -2.26
CA ASP A 22 -3.48 15.96 -3.67
C ASP A 22 -3.77 14.48 -3.99
N PRO A 23 -4.82 14.17 -4.77
CA PRO A 23 -5.13 12.81 -5.20
C PRO A 23 -3.98 12.12 -5.93
N ALA A 24 -3.07 12.86 -6.58
CA ALA A 24 -1.90 12.28 -7.24
C ALA A 24 -0.81 11.82 -6.25
N ARG A 25 -0.91 12.19 -4.96
CA ARG A 25 0.07 11.91 -3.91
C ARG A 25 -0.45 10.95 -2.83
N VAL A 26 -1.45 10.14 -3.17
CA VAL A 26 -2.03 9.14 -2.25
C VAL A 26 -0.96 8.15 -1.75
N GLY A 27 -0.04 7.70 -2.61
CA GLY A 27 1.07 6.82 -2.21
C GLY A 27 2.01 7.50 -1.21
N ASP A 28 2.41 8.74 -1.46
CA ASP A 28 3.23 9.54 -0.53
C ASP A 28 2.54 9.70 0.84
N ALA A 29 1.23 9.97 0.83
CA ALA A 29 0.45 10.10 2.05
C ALA A 29 0.44 8.78 2.84
N ALA A 30 0.28 7.64 2.17
CA ALA A 30 0.28 6.32 2.77
C ALA A 30 1.65 5.95 3.37
N VAL A 31 2.75 6.22 2.65
CA VAL A 31 4.14 6.02 3.10
C VAL A 31 4.43 6.87 4.34
N LEU A 32 4.13 8.17 4.27
CA LEU A 32 4.34 9.11 5.39
C LEU A 32 3.52 8.72 6.62
N GLN A 33 2.25 8.38 6.43
CA GLN A 33 1.39 7.93 7.51
C GLN A 33 1.92 6.63 8.14
N SER A 34 2.35 5.68 7.32
CA SER A 34 2.93 4.42 7.80
C SER A 34 4.20 4.66 8.61
N ARG A 35 5.11 5.52 8.15
CA ARG A 35 6.31 5.90 8.89
C ARG A 35 5.98 6.59 10.22
N MET A 36 4.98 7.47 10.24
CA MET A 36 4.56 8.19 11.44
C MET A 36 3.90 7.31 12.49
N LEU A 37 3.05 6.36 12.07
CA LEU A 37 2.30 5.48 12.97
C LEU A 37 3.06 4.19 13.31
N GLY A 38 4.29 4.02 12.81
CA GLY A 38 5.05 2.79 12.97
C GLY A 38 4.40 1.60 12.25
N GLY A 39 3.72 1.85 11.14
CA GLY A 39 3.22 0.86 10.18
C GLY A 39 4.36 0.17 9.42
N VAL A 40 5.33 -0.35 10.16
CA VAL A 40 6.47 -1.10 9.64
C VAL A 40 6.07 -2.56 9.44
N MET A 41 6.49 -3.10 8.30
CA MET A 41 6.42 -4.55 8.08
C MET A 41 7.50 -5.29 8.89
N SER A 42 7.39 -6.61 8.98
CA SER A 42 8.28 -7.46 9.75
C SER A 42 9.72 -7.40 9.20
N ALA A 43 10.69 -7.70 10.05
CA ALA A 43 12.11 -7.71 9.64
C ALA A 43 12.33 -8.68 8.47
N ARG A 44 11.64 -9.82 8.47
CA ARG A 44 11.65 -10.79 7.37
C ARG A 44 11.15 -10.18 6.06
N ALA A 45 10.02 -9.48 6.07
CA ALA A 45 9.48 -8.84 4.87
C ALA A 45 10.47 -7.81 4.30
N ASN A 46 11.04 -6.96 5.16
CA ASN A 46 12.04 -5.99 4.73
C ASN A 46 13.32 -6.65 4.20
N GLN A 47 13.78 -7.77 4.78
CA GLN A 47 14.92 -8.53 4.26
C GLN A 47 14.64 -9.11 2.87
N ILE A 48 13.45 -9.66 2.63
CA ILE A 48 13.06 -10.19 1.31
C ILE A 48 13.06 -9.07 0.27
N VAL A 49 12.45 -7.93 0.58
CA VAL A 49 12.39 -6.79 -0.35
C VAL A 49 13.77 -6.20 -0.61
N ARG A 50 14.63 -6.11 0.42
CA ARG A 50 16.02 -5.69 0.26
C ARG A 50 16.80 -6.62 -0.66
N ALA A 51 16.70 -7.94 -0.45
CA ALA A 51 17.35 -8.92 -1.33
C ALA A 51 16.81 -8.87 -2.76
N LEU A 52 15.53 -8.53 -2.96
CA LEU A 52 14.99 -8.28 -4.29
C LEU A 52 15.55 -6.99 -4.91
N ALA A 53 15.67 -5.92 -4.14
CA ALA A 53 16.24 -4.66 -4.60
C ALA A 53 17.73 -4.79 -4.95
N GLU A 54 18.49 -5.58 -4.20
CA GLU A 54 19.90 -5.90 -4.52
C GLU A 54 20.03 -6.63 -5.87
N ARG A 55 19.03 -7.43 -6.26
CA ARG A 55 19.03 -8.18 -7.53
C ARG A 55 18.44 -7.42 -8.71
N HIS A 56 17.46 -6.56 -8.48
CA HIS A 56 16.62 -5.97 -9.53
C HIS A 56 16.57 -4.43 -9.51
N GLY A 57 17.32 -3.78 -8.61
CA GLY A 57 17.39 -2.33 -8.46
C GLY A 57 16.41 -1.75 -7.45
N GLU A 58 16.61 -0.48 -7.09
CA GLU A 58 15.84 0.23 -6.07
C GLU A 58 14.35 0.42 -6.41
N GLU A 59 13.99 0.38 -7.69
CA GLU A 59 12.60 0.45 -8.16
C GLU A 59 11.73 -0.69 -7.59
N VAL A 60 12.34 -1.73 -7.03
CA VAL A 60 11.64 -2.76 -6.24
C VAL A 60 10.90 -2.17 -5.04
N TYR A 61 11.42 -1.13 -4.39
CA TYR A 61 10.77 -0.53 -3.21
C TYR A 61 9.51 0.25 -3.57
N ALA A 62 9.47 0.86 -4.75
CA ALA A 62 8.38 1.70 -5.22
C ALA A 62 8.14 1.47 -6.72
N PRO A 63 7.58 0.30 -7.10
CA PRO A 63 7.42 -0.04 -8.51
C PRO A 63 6.48 0.96 -9.20
N ARG A 64 6.95 1.54 -10.30
CA ARG A 64 6.13 2.37 -11.19
C ARG A 64 5.42 1.47 -12.20
N ILE A 65 4.10 1.37 -12.09
CA ILE A 65 3.27 0.55 -12.99
C ILE A 65 2.53 1.47 -13.95
N ASP A 66 2.73 1.27 -15.25
CA ASP A 66 1.99 1.96 -16.30
C ASP A 66 0.71 1.18 -16.65
N PHE A 67 -0.40 1.56 -16.02
CA PHE A 67 -1.68 0.89 -16.22
C PHE A 67 -2.27 1.10 -17.63
N ALA A 68 -1.92 2.19 -18.31
CA ALA A 68 -2.32 2.40 -19.69
C ALA A 68 -1.57 1.42 -20.62
N ALA A 69 -0.31 1.12 -20.34
CA ALA A 69 0.41 0.05 -21.03
C ALA A 69 -0.20 -1.32 -20.71
N LEU A 70 -0.56 -1.59 -19.45
CA LEU A 70 -1.22 -2.84 -19.05
C LEU A 70 -2.56 -3.06 -19.76
N ALA A 71 -3.36 -2.01 -19.94
CA ALA A 71 -4.66 -2.07 -20.65
C ALA A 71 -4.52 -2.51 -22.11
N ARG A 72 -3.36 -2.32 -22.73
CA ARG A 72 -3.08 -2.73 -24.13
C ARG A 72 -2.64 -4.19 -24.26
N LEU A 73 -2.38 -4.88 -23.14
CA LEU A 73 -2.02 -6.30 -23.17
C LEU A 73 -3.23 -7.18 -23.56
N PRO A 74 -2.99 -8.40 -24.05
CA PRO A 74 -4.06 -9.36 -24.34
C PRO A 74 -4.92 -9.67 -23.11
N SER A 75 -6.22 -9.92 -23.32
CA SER A 75 -7.24 -10.15 -22.27
C SER A 75 -6.91 -11.29 -21.30
N TRP A 76 -6.16 -12.30 -21.73
CA TRP A 76 -5.78 -13.43 -20.90
C TRP A 76 -4.58 -13.15 -19.98
N THR A 77 -3.97 -11.97 -20.08
CA THR A 77 -2.79 -11.63 -19.26
C THR A 77 -3.19 -11.07 -17.90
N PHE A 78 -2.36 -11.34 -16.90
CA PHE A 78 -2.51 -10.78 -15.57
C PHE A 78 -2.49 -9.24 -15.57
N GLY A 79 -1.58 -8.64 -16.33
CA GLY A 79 -1.49 -7.18 -16.43
C GLY A 79 -2.79 -6.56 -16.96
N ARG A 80 -3.42 -7.19 -17.95
CA ARG A 80 -4.70 -6.73 -18.50
C ARG A 80 -5.83 -6.82 -17.47
N ALA A 81 -5.91 -7.92 -16.71
CA ALA A 81 -6.89 -8.06 -15.62
C ALA A 81 -6.73 -6.99 -14.53
N VAL A 82 -5.48 -6.64 -14.20
CA VAL A 82 -5.18 -5.55 -13.26
C VAL A 82 -5.65 -4.18 -13.78
N ALA A 83 -5.41 -3.88 -15.06
CA ALA A 83 -5.88 -2.63 -15.66
C ALA A 83 -7.40 -2.53 -15.67
N GLU A 84 -8.09 -3.61 -16.08
CA GLU A 84 -9.55 -3.67 -16.11
C GLU A 84 -10.17 -3.52 -14.71
N PHE A 85 -9.57 -4.15 -13.70
CA PHE A 85 -10.02 -4.00 -12.31
C PHE A 85 -9.91 -2.55 -11.83
N CYS A 86 -8.76 -1.90 -12.05
CA CYS A 86 -8.57 -0.51 -11.63
C CYS A 86 -9.52 0.44 -12.37
N GLU A 87 -9.72 0.24 -13.67
CA GLU A 87 -10.66 1.03 -14.48
C GLU A 87 -12.10 0.88 -13.97
N ALA A 88 -12.57 -0.36 -13.78
CA ALA A 88 -13.93 -0.65 -13.33
C ALA A 88 -14.26 -0.07 -11.94
N ASN A 89 -13.24 0.09 -11.09
CA ASN A 89 -13.38 0.62 -9.73
C ASN A 89 -12.96 2.10 -9.60
N ALA A 90 -12.62 2.77 -10.71
CA ALA A 90 -12.09 4.14 -10.72
C ALA A 90 -10.91 4.33 -9.75
N ILE A 91 -10.05 3.31 -9.65
CA ILE A 91 -8.87 3.32 -8.79
C ILE A 91 -7.75 4.06 -9.52
N VAL A 92 -7.16 5.03 -8.84
CA VAL A 92 -5.88 5.63 -9.24
C VAL A 92 -4.77 4.92 -8.46
N PRO A 93 -3.92 4.13 -9.14
CA PRO A 93 -2.90 3.33 -8.48
C PRO A 93 -1.90 4.19 -7.71
N ALA A 94 -1.49 3.69 -6.54
CA ALA A 94 -0.59 4.42 -5.67
C ALA A 94 0.83 4.51 -6.25
N THR A 95 1.23 5.72 -6.63
CA THR A 95 2.61 6.05 -6.97
C THR A 95 3.29 6.75 -5.80
N ILE A 96 4.57 6.45 -5.60
CA ILE A 96 5.41 7.11 -4.59
C ILE A 96 6.38 8.01 -5.34
N SER A 97 6.37 9.29 -4.98
CA SER A 97 7.26 10.29 -5.58
C SER A 97 8.69 10.13 -5.09
N ASP A 98 9.64 10.68 -5.84
CA ASP A 98 11.05 10.66 -5.47
C ASP A 98 11.30 11.46 -4.17
N GLU A 99 10.42 12.40 -3.82
CA GLU A 99 10.45 13.18 -2.57
C GLU A 99 10.16 12.32 -1.33
N ALA A 100 9.48 11.19 -1.50
CA ALA A 100 9.26 10.19 -0.46
C ALA A 100 10.28 9.04 -0.52
N ARG A 101 11.23 9.07 -1.47
CA ARG A 101 12.23 8.01 -1.70
C ARG A 101 13.18 7.84 -0.51
N GLU A 102 13.55 8.93 0.16
CA GLU A 102 14.39 8.91 1.38
C GLU A 102 13.78 8.08 2.51
N ASP A 103 12.45 7.90 2.52
CA ASP A 103 11.75 7.10 3.51
C ASP A 103 11.66 5.61 3.13
N LEU A 104 11.95 5.24 1.88
CA LEU A 104 11.74 3.89 1.37
C LEU A 104 12.63 2.85 2.04
N GLU A 105 13.89 3.12 2.33
CA GLU A 105 14.74 2.10 2.97
C GLU A 105 14.24 1.68 4.36
N ALA A 106 13.65 2.63 5.10
CA ALA A 106 13.15 2.40 6.45
C ALA A 106 11.83 1.61 6.47
N ILE A 107 11.02 1.73 5.40
CA ILE A 107 9.70 1.11 5.30
C ILE A 107 9.51 0.36 3.98
N GLY A 108 10.58 -0.20 3.42
CA GLY A 108 10.63 -0.63 2.01
C GLY A 108 9.60 -1.69 1.64
N ALA A 109 9.36 -2.65 2.54
CA ALA A 109 8.31 -3.64 2.30
C ALA A 109 6.90 -3.04 2.38
N ALA A 110 6.67 -2.07 3.29
CA ALA A 110 5.38 -1.38 3.38
C ALA A 110 5.14 -0.48 2.17
N ALA A 111 6.16 0.25 1.70
CA ALA A 111 6.09 1.06 0.50
C ALA A 111 5.79 0.22 -0.74
N ARG A 112 6.49 -0.91 -0.91
CA ARG A 112 6.22 -1.86 -2.00
C ARG A 112 4.79 -2.39 -1.92
N TYR A 113 4.32 -2.73 -0.71
CA TYR A 113 2.95 -3.20 -0.50
C TYR A 113 1.92 -2.13 -0.88
N ILE A 114 2.15 -0.85 -0.53
CA ILE A 114 1.26 0.26 -0.91
C ILE A 114 1.12 0.34 -2.45
N CYS A 115 2.22 0.28 -3.20
CA CYS A 115 2.17 0.32 -4.67
C CYS A 115 1.50 -0.90 -5.31
N LEU A 116 1.50 -2.04 -4.62
CA LEU A 116 0.97 -3.31 -5.12
C LEU A 116 -0.35 -3.70 -4.46
N HIS A 117 -0.93 -2.86 -3.60
CA HIS A 117 -2.12 -3.19 -2.82
C HIS A 117 -3.25 -3.66 -3.74
N ASP A 118 -3.55 -2.86 -4.76
CA ASP A 118 -4.71 -3.11 -5.62
C ASP A 118 -4.51 -4.33 -6.53
N VAL A 119 -3.25 -4.76 -6.73
CA VAL A 119 -2.93 -6.00 -7.43
C VAL A 119 -3.41 -7.22 -6.65
N PHE A 120 -3.47 -7.15 -5.31
CA PHE A 120 -3.99 -8.25 -4.49
C PHE A 120 -5.48 -8.48 -4.71
N HIS A 121 -6.26 -7.46 -5.10
CA HIS A 121 -7.66 -7.66 -5.44
C HIS A 121 -7.82 -8.66 -6.59
N VAL A 122 -6.95 -8.58 -7.59
CA VAL A 122 -6.98 -9.44 -8.77
C VAL A 122 -6.41 -10.82 -8.47
N VAL A 123 -5.32 -10.89 -7.70
CA VAL A 123 -4.69 -12.18 -7.33
C VAL A 123 -5.61 -13.01 -6.44
N LEU A 124 -6.33 -12.37 -5.52
CA LEU A 124 -7.19 -13.05 -4.53
C LEU A 124 -8.65 -13.11 -4.95
N ASP A 125 -9.00 -12.59 -6.13
CA ASP A 125 -10.37 -12.49 -6.65
C ASP A 125 -11.33 -11.82 -5.64
N THR A 126 -10.99 -10.60 -5.25
CA THR A 126 -11.77 -9.80 -4.28
C THR A 126 -12.16 -8.46 -4.86
N ASP A 127 -13.35 -8.00 -4.47
CA ASP A 127 -13.83 -6.65 -4.80
C ASP A 127 -13.28 -5.58 -3.85
N THR A 128 -13.65 -4.32 -4.10
CA THR A 128 -13.29 -3.15 -3.27
C THR A 128 -14.27 -2.93 -2.10
N THR A 129 -15.12 -3.91 -1.79
CA THR A 129 -16.03 -3.81 -0.65
C THR A 129 -15.27 -4.03 0.66
N ILE A 130 -15.90 -3.69 1.78
CA ILE A 130 -15.29 -3.91 3.10
C ILE A 130 -14.87 -5.39 3.27
N PRO A 131 -15.72 -6.40 2.97
CA PRO A 131 -15.28 -7.80 2.98
C PRO A 131 -14.06 -8.10 2.11
N GLY A 132 -13.97 -7.57 0.88
CA GLY A 132 -12.83 -7.77 0.00
C GLY A 132 -11.53 -7.21 0.59
N GLU A 133 -11.56 -5.97 1.07
CA GLU A 133 -10.44 -5.31 1.77
C GLU A 133 -10.00 -6.08 3.03
N LEU A 134 -10.97 -6.62 3.77
CA LEU A 134 -10.73 -7.46 4.93
C LEU A 134 -10.11 -8.81 4.52
N LEU A 135 -10.43 -9.39 3.36
CA LEU A 135 -9.79 -10.62 2.91
C LEU A 135 -8.32 -10.40 2.55
N ILE A 136 -8.00 -9.31 1.84
CA ILE A 136 -6.61 -8.92 1.57
C ILE A 136 -5.85 -8.71 2.88
N THR A 137 -6.45 -7.99 3.84
CA THR A 137 -5.85 -7.74 5.15
C THR A 137 -5.54 -9.05 5.88
N ALA A 138 -6.47 -10.00 5.90
CA ALA A 138 -6.28 -11.32 6.52
C ALA A 138 -5.14 -12.08 5.83
N PHE A 139 -5.15 -12.11 4.50
CA PHE A 139 -4.12 -12.78 3.72
C PHE A 139 -2.71 -12.27 4.06
N ILE A 140 -2.51 -10.95 4.08
CA ILE A 140 -1.19 -10.36 4.39
C ILE A 140 -0.79 -10.57 5.86
N LEU A 141 -1.76 -10.57 6.78
CA LEU A 141 -1.50 -10.89 8.19
C LEU A 141 -1.00 -12.32 8.36
N GLU A 142 -1.63 -13.29 7.68
CA GLU A 142 -1.23 -14.70 7.73
C GLU A 142 0.15 -14.95 7.10
N GLN A 143 0.59 -14.11 6.15
CA GLN A 143 1.98 -14.15 5.65
C GLN A 143 3.03 -13.75 6.72
N GLY A 144 2.61 -13.22 7.88
CA GLY A 144 3.53 -12.81 8.95
C GLY A 144 4.32 -11.54 8.62
N TYR A 145 3.84 -10.73 7.67
CA TYR A 145 4.51 -9.52 7.23
C TYR A 145 4.25 -8.31 8.10
N PHE A 146 3.28 -8.36 9.02
CA PHE A 146 2.99 -7.28 9.95
C PHE A 146 3.33 -7.67 11.39
N ARG A 147 4.23 -6.90 12.01
CA ARG A 147 4.88 -7.28 13.28
C ARG A 147 4.06 -6.97 14.53
N ARG A 148 3.21 -5.92 14.47
CA ARG A 148 2.40 -5.39 15.60
C ARG A 148 1.02 -4.87 15.19
N SER A 149 0.71 -4.90 13.90
CA SER A 149 -0.54 -4.36 13.35
C SER A 149 -1.71 -5.33 13.44
N ALA A 150 -1.50 -6.61 13.76
CA ALA A 150 -2.60 -7.58 13.90
C ALA A 150 -3.67 -7.11 14.88
N LEU A 151 -3.30 -6.50 16.02
CA LEU A 151 -4.27 -6.01 17.01
C LEU A 151 -5.05 -4.77 16.51
N TRP A 152 -4.35 -3.81 15.89
CA TRP A 152 -4.98 -2.60 15.33
C TRP A 152 -5.81 -2.89 14.08
N LEU A 153 -5.38 -3.84 13.25
CA LEU A 153 -6.14 -4.30 12.08
C LEU A 153 -7.35 -5.11 12.52
N ARG A 154 -7.24 -5.99 13.53
CA ARG A 154 -8.40 -6.65 14.18
C ARG A 154 -9.40 -5.64 14.74
N LEU A 155 -8.94 -4.52 15.29
CA LEU A 155 -9.83 -3.41 15.68
C LEU A 155 -10.52 -2.77 14.46
N LEU A 156 -9.84 -2.69 13.31
CA LEU A 156 -10.42 -2.23 12.04
C LEU A 156 -11.53 -3.17 11.51
N TYR A 157 -11.40 -4.49 11.70
CA TYR A 157 -12.48 -5.47 11.43
C TYR A 157 -13.74 -5.20 12.25
N VAL A 158 -13.61 -4.62 13.45
CA VAL A 158 -14.73 -4.30 14.33
C VAL A 158 -15.25 -2.89 14.07
N VAL A 159 -14.36 -1.91 13.97
CA VAL A 159 -14.72 -0.48 13.87
C VAL A 159 -15.20 -0.11 12.47
N GLY A 160 -14.64 -0.70 11.41
CA GLY A 160 -15.01 -0.38 10.02
C GLY A 160 -16.49 -0.62 9.69
N PRO A 161 -17.03 -1.82 9.97
CA PRO A 161 -18.45 -2.11 9.80
C PRO A 161 -19.36 -1.27 10.72
N LEU A 162 -18.91 -0.97 11.95
CA LEU A 162 -19.68 -0.14 12.89
C LEU A 162 -19.70 1.34 12.51
N ALA A 163 -18.63 1.87 11.92
CA ALA A 163 -18.53 3.26 11.50
C ALA A 163 -19.24 3.55 10.17
N ARG A 164 -19.40 2.53 9.31
CA ARG A 164 -20.07 2.66 8.00
C ARG A 164 -20.93 1.41 7.67
N PRO A 165 -21.97 1.13 8.46
CA PRO A 165 -22.75 -0.12 8.36
C PRO A 165 -23.44 -0.32 7.00
N TRP A 166 -23.75 0.76 6.28
CA TRP A 166 -24.35 0.69 4.95
C TRP A 166 -23.39 0.16 3.86
N ARG A 167 -22.07 0.26 4.05
CA ARG A 167 -21.08 -0.30 3.11
C ARG A 167 -20.85 -1.80 3.31
N ALA A 168 -21.13 -2.33 4.51
CA ALA A 168 -21.08 -3.76 4.78
C ALA A 168 -22.26 -4.53 4.15
N ARG A 169 -23.41 -3.85 3.97
CA ARG A 169 -24.65 -4.44 3.43
C ARG A 169 -24.66 -4.67 1.92
N ARG A 170 -23.69 -4.15 1.17
CA ARG A 170 -23.61 -4.33 -0.29
C ARG A 170 -22.97 -5.66 -0.73
N ALA A 171 -22.63 -6.52 0.24
CA ALA A 171 -21.94 -7.79 0.05
C ALA A 171 -22.83 -9.04 0.24
N LEU A 172 -24.16 -8.87 0.13
CA LEU A 172 -25.17 -9.93 0.09
C LEU A 172 -26.10 -9.67 -1.11
#